data_AF-A0A349X393-F1
#
_entry.id   AF-A0A349X393-F1
#
_cell.length_a   1.000
_cell.length_b   1.000
_cell.length_c   1.000
_cell.angle_alpha   90.00
_cell.angle_beta   90.00
_cell.angle_gamma   90.00
#
_symmetry.space_group_name_H-M   'P 1'
#
loop_
_entity.id
_entity.type
_entity.pdbx_description
1 polymer ?
#
loop_
_entity_poly.entity_id
_entity_poly.type
_entity_poly.pdbx_seq_one_letter_code
_entity_poly.pdbx_strand_id
1 'polypeptide(L)'
;MQRESMEYDVVIVGGGPAGMSTAIKLKQLADEAGNELSICLLEKSAEVGAHILSGAVVEPRALNELFPDWKERGAPLHTPVKRDEMHMYNETGSTKFPGFMIPPAMHNKGNYIVSLSNIVRWLGEQAEALGIEIYPGFAGAELLFNEDGSVKGVATPNNGVNPDGSHKPSFEPGMELHAKYTVFAEGCRGQLGKELMAKFNLNDDADVQHYGIGFKELWEIDPSQHEEGLVLHGSGWPLTNGLSGGCFMYHLKDNMVTLGLIIDLNYANPHVSPFDEFQKMKHHPEFAKVLEGGKRLGYGARALSKGGWNSLGKMSFPGGLLVGCDAGTLNSAKIKGTHTAMKSGMVAAQTLFDHLSTDGAAGLTLSQFDTAFRSSWAGKELKKTRSFSPALHKFGAWLGGTYGYIEQILGGFVPTIRDNKADHTQMKKASECEKIDYPKPDGKLSFDKPSSVFLSNTYHEEGIFCHLTLKDTSVPIEVNLAEYDAPEQRYCPAGVYEIVGEAEGKPALQINGQNCIHCKTCDIKDPTQNIVWISPEGGGGPSYSNM
;
A
#
# COMPACT_ATOMS: atom_id res chain seq x y z
N MET A 1 13.84 17.98 26.82
CA MET A 1 12.78 17.47 27.72
C MET A 1 12.88 15.96 27.70
N GLN A 2 12.71 15.30 28.84
CA GLN A 2 12.67 13.84 28.89
C GLN A 2 11.32 13.37 28.30
N ARG A 3 11.34 12.39 27.39
CA ARG A 3 10.10 11.77 26.90
C ARG A 3 9.55 10.84 27.98
N GLU A 4 8.22 10.78 28.08
CA GLU A 4 7.57 9.71 28.82
C GLU A 4 7.75 8.39 28.04
N SER A 5 7.75 7.27 28.75
CA SER A 5 7.91 5.95 28.15
C SER A 5 6.95 4.93 28.75
N MET A 6 6.47 4.03 27.90
CA MET A 6 5.70 2.84 28.28
C MET A 6 6.44 1.58 27.85
N GLU A 7 6.32 0.50 28.63
CA GLU A 7 6.97 -0.79 28.34
C GLU A 7 5.93 -1.84 27.96
N TYR A 8 6.24 -2.60 26.90
CA TYR A 8 5.42 -3.72 26.42
C TYR A 8 6.32 -4.93 26.10
N ASP A 9 5.73 -6.11 25.98
CA ASP A 9 6.43 -7.27 25.42
C ASP A 9 6.57 -7.09 23.90
N VAL A 10 5.49 -6.66 23.24
CA VAL A 10 5.45 -6.45 21.80
C VAL A 10 4.75 -5.13 21.43
N VAL A 11 5.45 -4.31 20.64
CA VAL A 11 4.85 -3.14 19.97
C VAL A 11 4.67 -3.44 18.49
N ILE A 12 3.52 -3.08 17.92
CA ILE A 12 3.18 -3.28 16.51
C ILE A 12 2.89 -1.93 15.88
N VAL A 13 3.60 -1.60 14.80
CA VAL A 13 3.47 -0.31 14.10
C VAL A 13 2.67 -0.52 12.82
N GLY A 14 1.39 -0.15 12.85
CA GLY A 14 0.45 -0.19 11.72
C GLY A 14 -0.73 -1.13 11.97
N GLY A 15 -1.94 -0.57 12.01
CA GLY A 15 -3.22 -1.25 12.23
C GLY A 15 -3.85 -1.84 10.96
N GLY A 16 -3.04 -2.17 9.95
CA GLY A 16 -3.52 -2.86 8.75
C GLY A 16 -3.73 -4.36 8.96
N PRO A 17 -4.12 -5.12 7.90
CA PRO A 17 -4.40 -6.55 8.02
C PRO A 17 -3.24 -7.37 8.60
N ALA A 18 -1.99 -7.00 8.30
CA ALA A 18 -0.81 -7.67 8.86
C ALA A 18 -0.65 -7.42 10.35
N GLY A 19 -0.63 -6.16 10.79
CA GLY A 19 -0.45 -5.79 12.20
C GLY A 19 -1.56 -6.34 13.08
N MET A 20 -2.82 -6.21 12.65
CA MET A 20 -3.96 -6.78 13.36
C MET A 20 -3.87 -8.31 13.47
N SER A 21 -3.49 -8.99 12.38
CA SER A 21 -3.33 -10.45 12.41
C SER A 21 -2.19 -10.90 13.31
N THR A 22 -1.09 -10.13 13.38
CA THR A 22 0.01 -10.37 14.34
C THR A 22 -0.50 -10.25 15.77
N ALA A 23 -1.14 -9.12 16.11
CA ALA A 23 -1.61 -8.84 17.46
C ALA A 23 -2.60 -9.90 17.95
N ILE A 24 -3.63 -10.16 17.15
CA ILE A 24 -4.68 -11.14 17.43
C ILE A 24 -4.08 -12.53 17.60
N LYS A 25 -3.26 -12.99 16.65
CA LYS A 25 -2.73 -14.36 16.72
C LYS A 25 -1.79 -14.54 17.90
N LEU A 26 -0.98 -13.52 18.21
CA LEU A 26 -0.08 -13.56 19.36
C LEU A 26 -0.86 -13.64 20.66
N LYS A 27 -1.93 -12.83 20.80
CA LYS A 27 -2.78 -12.85 21.99
C LYS A 27 -3.55 -14.17 22.14
N GLN A 28 -4.10 -14.71 21.04
CA GLN A 28 -4.73 -16.03 21.04
C GLN A 28 -3.78 -17.12 21.55
N LEU A 29 -2.53 -17.17 21.06
CA LEU A 29 -1.53 -18.14 21.50
C LEU A 29 -1.16 -17.95 22.98
N ALA A 30 -1.02 -16.71 23.42
CA ALA A 30 -0.73 -16.37 24.81
C ALA A 30 -1.84 -16.83 25.75
N ASP A 31 -3.09 -16.52 25.43
CA ASP A 31 -4.26 -16.91 26.21
C ASP A 31 -4.46 -18.44 26.24
N GLU A 32 -4.26 -19.12 25.10
CA GLU A 32 -4.30 -20.59 25.00
C GLU A 32 -3.26 -21.27 25.92
N ALA A 33 -2.09 -20.65 26.08
CA ALA A 33 -1.01 -21.16 26.93
C ALA A 33 -1.06 -20.66 28.38
N GLY A 34 -1.96 -19.72 28.71
CA GLY A 34 -2.01 -19.07 30.01
C GLY A 34 -0.84 -18.11 30.28
N ASN A 35 -0.23 -17.57 29.22
CA ASN A 35 0.86 -16.59 29.30
C ASN A 35 0.30 -15.17 29.22
N GLU A 36 0.75 -14.30 30.11
CA GLU A 36 0.43 -12.87 30.03
C GLU A 36 1.46 -12.17 29.12
N LEU A 37 0.99 -11.55 28.05
CA LEU A 37 1.79 -10.71 27.17
C LEU A 37 1.12 -9.35 27.01
N SER A 38 1.89 -8.30 27.22
CA SER A 38 1.50 -6.92 26.96
C SER A 38 1.76 -6.58 25.49
N ILE A 39 0.69 -6.24 24.75
CA ILE A 39 0.73 -5.99 23.31
C ILE A 39 0.12 -4.62 23.02
N CYS A 40 0.90 -3.75 22.40
CA CYS A 40 0.47 -2.44 21.95
C CYS A 40 0.50 -2.34 20.43
N LEU A 41 -0.56 -1.81 19.83
CA LEU A 41 -0.64 -1.52 18.41
C LEU A 41 -0.83 -0.02 18.17
N LEU A 42 0.07 0.57 17.39
CA LEU A 42 0.00 1.95 16.93
C LEU A 42 -0.63 2.03 15.53
N GLU A 43 -1.59 2.94 15.34
CA GLU A 43 -2.18 3.23 14.03
C GLU A 43 -2.24 4.75 13.79
N LYS A 44 -1.74 5.19 12.63
CA LYS A 44 -1.66 6.63 12.31
C LYS A 44 -3.03 7.26 12.07
N SER A 45 -3.98 6.51 11.51
CA SER A 45 -5.32 7.01 11.24
C SER A 45 -6.05 7.33 12.53
N ALA A 46 -6.86 8.38 12.51
CA ALA A 46 -7.68 8.80 13.65
C ALA A 46 -8.61 7.66 14.16
N GLU A 47 -8.98 6.75 13.28
CA GLU A 47 -9.73 5.54 13.60
C GLU A 47 -9.18 4.36 12.79
N VAL A 48 -9.23 3.16 13.39
CA VAL A 48 -8.84 1.92 12.71
C VAL A 48 -9.56 1.80 11.35
N GLY A 49 -8.80 1.52 10.30
CA GLY A 49 -9.35 1.34 8.95
C GLY A 49 -9.44 2.61 8.10
N ALA A 50 -9.30 3.81 8.66
CA ALA A 50 -9.50 5.06 7.90
C ALA A 50 -8.39 5.35 6.88
N HIS A 51 -7.19 4.77 7.06
CA HIS A 51 -6.10 4.82 6.06
C HIS A 51 -6.04 3.62 5.11
N ILE A 52 -7.02 2.71 5.19
CA ILE A 52 -7.03 1.49 4.37
C ILE A 52 -7.66 1.76 3.02
N LEU A 53 -6.92 1.44 1.96
CA LEU A 53 -7.41 1.54 0.59
C LEU A 53 -7.02 0.29 -0.20
N SER A 54 -8.03 -0.36 -0.81
CA SER A 54 -7.81 -1.48 -1.72
C SER A 54 -9.02 -1.69 -2.64
N GLY A 55 -8.81 -2.14 -3.88
CA GLY A 55 -9.92 -2.66 -4.70
C GLY A 55 -10.58 -3.89 -4.08
N ALA A 56 -9.80 -4.69 -3.34
CA ALA A 56 -10.21 -5.77 -2.45
C ALA A 56 -11.15 -6.86 -3.02
N VAL A 57 -10.56 -7.79 -3.80
CA VAL A 57 -11.02 -9.18 -3.88
C VAL A 57 -10.16 -10.01 -2.92
N VAL A 58 -10.74 -10.47 -1.82
CA VAL A 58 -10.02 -11.13 -0.72
C VAL A 58 -10.15 -12.65 -0.80
N GLU A 59 -9.01 -13.33 -0.76
CA GLU A 59 -8.92 -14.77 -0.53
C GLU A 59 -9.06 -15.05 0.98
N PRO A 60 -10.11 -15.76 1.42
CA PRO A 60 -10.43 -15.88 2.85
C PRO A 60 -9.49 -16.82 3.60
N ARG A 61 -8.51 -17.45 2.93
CA ARG A 61 -7.65 -18.49 3.50
C ARG A 61 -6.99 -18.08 4.82
N ALA A 62 -6.37 -16.91 4.89
CA ALA A 62 -5.73 -16.44 6.11
C ALA A 62 -6.75 -16.13 7.22
N LEU A 63 -7.91 -15.58 6.84
CA LEU A 63 -9.01 -15.33 7.79
C LEU A 63 -9.59 -16.63 8.34
N ASN A 64 -9.74 -17.67 7.51
CA ASN A 64 -10.16 -19.00 7.95
C ASN A 64 -9.18 -19.63 8.95
N GLU A 65 -7.89 -19.29 8.87
CA GLU A 65 -6.87 -19.75 9.83
C GLU A 65 -6.91 -18.93 11.13
N LEU A 66 -7.15 -17.61 11.06
CA LEU A 66 -7.14 -16.71 12.22
C LEU A 66 -8.45 -16.78 13.04
N PHE A 67 -9.58 -16.85 12.35
CA PHE A 67 -10.93 -16.94 12.89
C PHE A 67 -11.73 -17.95 12.08
N PRO A 68 -11.65 -19.25 12.36
CA PRO A 68 -12.42 -20.26 11.65
C PRO A 68 -13.94 -20.01 11.66
N ASP A 69 -14.42 -19.29 12.68
CA ASP A 69 -15.80 -18.87 12.96
C ASP A 69 -16.09 -17.40 12.57
N TRP A 70 -15.31 -16.82 11.64
CA TRP A 70 -15.47 -15.41 11.24
C TRP A 70 -16.87 -15.07 10.72
N LYS A 71 -17.60 -16.05 10.14
CA LYS A 71 -18.96 -15.86 9.63
C LYS A 71 -19.94 -15.64 10.77
N GLU A 72 -19.85 -16.48 11.79
CA GLU A 72 -20.67 -16.43 13.00
C GLU A 72 -20.38 -15.16 13.82
N ARG A 73 -19.13 -14.68 13.77
CA ARG A 73 -18.69 -13.40 14.35
C ARG A 73 -19.08 -12.16 13.54
N GLY A 74 -19.73 -12.34 12.38
CA GLY A 74 -20.22 -11.22 11.57
C GLY A 74 -19.14 -10.48 10.78
N ALA A 75 -18.02 -11.11 10.40
CA ALA A 75 -17.03 -10.43 9.58
C ALA A 75 -17.63 -9.97 8.22
N PRO A 76 -17.28 -8.77 7.71
CA PRO A 76 -18.00 -8.12 6.62
C PRO A 76 -17.65 -8.65 5.21
N LEU A 77 -17.65 -9.97 5.01
CA LEU A 77 -17.46 -10.63 3.71
C LEU A 77 -18.80 -11.11 3.13
N HIS A 78 -19.59 -10.16 2.62
CA HIS A 78 -20.97 -10.44 2.19
C HIS A 78 -21.12 -10.79 0.71
N THR A 79 -20.17 -10.38 -0.15
CA THR A 79 -20.30 -10.51 -1.61
C THR A 79 -19.35 -11.58 -2.15
N PRO A 80 -19.77 -12.86 -2.24
CA PRO A 80 -18.95 -13.88 -2.88
C PRO A 80 -18.79 -13.57 -4.37
N VAL A 81 -17.61 -13.85 -4.93
CA VAL A 81 -17.39 -13.70 -6.37
C VAL A 81 -18.20 -14.77 -7.12
N LYS A 82 -19.03 -14.32 -8.05
CA LYS A 82 -19.91 -15.17 -8.88
C LYS A 82 -19.36 -15.35 -10.30
N ARG A 83 -18.69 -14.32 -10.83
CA ARG A 83 -18.17 -14.31 -12.21
C ARG A 83 -16.85 -13.54 -12.28
N ASP A 84 -15.89 -14.11 -13.00
CA ASP A 84 -14.60 -13.51 -13.30
C ASP A 84 -14.49 -13.19 -14.79
N GLU A 85 -14.07 -11.98 -15.11
CA GLU A 85 -13.76 -11.55 -16.47
C GLU A 85 -12.38 -10.91 -16.55
N MET A 86 -11.67 -11.20 -17.65
CA MET A 86 -10.39 -10.60 -17.97
C MET A 86 -10.47 -10.04 -19.39
N HIS A 87 -10.11 -8.77 -19.53
CA HIS A 87 -10.22 -8.04 -20.79
C HIS A 87 -8.86 -7.50 -21.24
N MET A 88 -8.63 -7.50 -22.55
CA MET A 88 -7.62 -6.67 -23.19
C MET A 88 -8.33 -5.48 -23.84
N TYR A 89 -8.05 -4.29 -23.35
CA TYR A 89 -8.66 -3.05 -23.81
C TYR A 89 -7.85 -2.40 -24.93
N ASN A 90 -8.57 -1.90 -25.92
CA ASN A 90 -8.10 -0.84 -26.81
C ASN A 90 -8.93 0.42 -26.52
N GLU A 91 -8.73 1.51 -27.28
CA GLU A 91 -9.39 2.79 -27.01
C GLU A 91 -10.92 2.76 -27.14
N THR A 92 -11.46 1.90 -28.01
CA THR A 92 -12.88 1.92 -28.40
C THR A 92 -13.64 0.64 -28.05
N GLY A 93 -12.95 -0.38 -27.51
CA GLY A 93 -13.55 -1.66 -27.20
C GLY A 93 -12.60 -2.59 -26.47
N SER A 94 -13.08 -3.80 -26.19
CA SER A 94 -12.30 -4.79 -25.45
C SER A 94 -12.45 -6.18 -26.03
N THR A 95 -11.40 -6.99 -25.88
CA THR A 95 -11.42 -8.42 -26.15
C THR A 95 -11.43 -9.17 -24.82
N LYS A 96 -12.53 -9.87 -24.53
CA LYS A 96 -12.62 -10.74 -23.36
C LYS A 96 -11.83 -12.03 -23.58
N PHE A 97 -10.96 -12.39 -22.64
CA PHE A 97 -10.23 -13.65 -22.68
C PHE A 97 -11.17 -14.83 -22.36
N PRO A 98 -11.16 -15.89 -23.18
CA PRO A 98 -11.74 -17.19 -22.82
C PRO A 98 -11.16 -17.71 -21.51
N GLY A 99 -11.98 -18.37 -20.69
CA GLY A 99 -11.61 -18.75 -19.32
C GLY A 99 -10.33 -19.61 -19.21
N PHE A 100 -10.04 -20.47 -20.19
CA PHE A 100 -8.82 -21.29 -20.20
C PHE A 100 -7.53 -20.50 -20.48
N MET A 101 -7.63 -19.27 -21.00
CA MET A 101 -6.50 -18.37 -21.21
C MET A 101 -6.28 -17.41 -20.02
N ILE A 102 -7.21 -17.39 -19.06
CA ILE A 102 -7.04 -16.61 -17.83
C ILE A 102 -6.04 -17.34 -16.93
N PRO A 103 -4.96 -16.69 -16.46
CA PRO A 103 -4.01 -17.34 -15.57
C PRO A 103 -4.66 -17.84 -14.28
N PRO A 104 -4.21 -18.98 -13.72
CA PRO A 104 -4.76 -19.53 -12.48
C PRO A 104 -4.82 -18.54 -11.32
N ALA A 105 -3.83 -17.64 -11.21
CA ALA A 105 -3.78 -16.56 -10.22
C ALA A 105 -4.98 -15.59 -10.28
N MET A 106 -5.60 -15.44 -11.44
CA MET A 106 -6.69 -14.47 -11.66
C MET A 106 -8.09 -15.07 -11.44
N HIS A 107 -8.21 -16.38 -11.17
CA HIS A 107 -9.48 -16.98 -10.78
C HIS A 107 -9.83 -16.66 -9.33
N ASN A 108 -11.07 -16.25 -9.08
CA ASN A 108 -11.53 -15.80 -7.77
C ASN A 108 -12.65 -16.66 -7.17
N LYS A 109 -12.81 -17.90 -7.65
CA LYS A 109 -13.73 -18.86 -7.03
C LYS A 109 -13.41 -19.03 -5.54
N GLY A 110 -14.40 -18.76 -4.68
CA GLY A 110 -14.26 -18.83 -3.23
C GLY A 110 -13.74 -17.56 -2.56
N ASN A 111 -13.42 -16.52 -3.34
CA ASN A 111 -13.06 -15.20 -2.84
C ASN A 111 -14.29 -14.31 -2.66
N TYR A 112 -14.09 -13.18 -1.99
CA TYR A 112 -15.15 -12.19 -1.72
C TYR A 112 -14.71 -10.81 -2.20
N ILE A 113 -15.65 -10.05 -2.74
CA ILE A 113 -15.50 -8.61 -2.98
C ILE A 113 -15.85 -7.91 -1.66
N VAL A 114 -14.96 -7.06 -1.14
CA VAL A 114 -15.13 -6.44 0.18
C VAL A 114 -14.72 -4.98 0.17
N SER A 115 -15.11 -4.25 1.21
CA SER A 115 -14.35 -3.08 1.65
C SER A 115 -13.26 -3.56 2.61
N LEU A 116 -11.99 -3.31 2.28
CA LEU A 116 -10.90 -3.71 3.16
C LEU A 116 -10.86 -2.86 4.42
N SER A 117 -11.24 -1.58 4.36
CA SER A 117 -11.36 -0.74 5.56
C SER A 117 -12.37 -1.32 6.56
N ASN A 118 -13.49 -1.89 6.11
CA ASN A 118 -14.46 -2.54 7.01
C ASN A 118 -13.94 -3.86 7.59
N ILE A 119 -13.18 -4.65 6.82
CA ILE A 119 -12.52 -5.86 7.35
C ILE A 119 -11.52 -5.47 8.44
N VAL A 120 -10.76 -4.40 8.24
CA VAL A 120 -9.77 -3.92 9.23
C VAL A 120 -10.43 -3.34 10.48
N ARG A 121 -11.53 -2.60 10.35
CA ARG A 121 -12.36 -2.18 11.49
C ARG A 121 -12.83 -3.38 12.31
N TRP A 122 -13.40 -4.38 11.65
CA TRP A 122 -13.84 -5.62 12.31
C TRP A 122 -12.67 -6.36 12.99
N LEU A 123 -11.49 -6.44 12.35
CA LEU A 123 -10.30 -7.00 12.99
C LEU A 123 -9.87 -6.19 14.23
N GLY A 124 -10.00 -4.86 14.20
CA GLY A 124 -9.80 -3.99 15.36
C GLY A 124 -10.72 -4.35 16.51
N GLU A 125 -12.03 -4.48 16.26
CA GLU A 125 -13.01 -4.92 17.26
C GLU A 125 -12.65 -6.29 17.85
N GLN A 126 -12.20 -7.24 17.02
CA GLN A 126 -11.77 -8.55 17.50
C GLN A 126 -10.51 -8.46 18.36
N ALA A 127 -9.58 -7.56 18.03
CA ALA A 127 -8.35 -7.36 18.78
C ALA A 127 -8.63 -6.70 20.15
N GLU A 128 -9.47 -5.66 20.19
CA GLU A 128 -9.90 -5.02 21.44
C GLU A 128 -10.64 -6.02 22.35
N ALA A 129 -11.49 -6.88 21.78
CA ALA A 129 -12.18 -7.93 22.53
C ALA A 129 -11.22 -8.97 23.16
N LEU A 130 -10.00 -9.10 22.65
CA LEU A 130 -8.93 -9.91 23.22
C LEU A 130 -8.08 -9.14 24.25
N GLY A 131 -8.42 -7.88 24.54
CA GLY A 131 -7.68 -7.03 25.48
C GLY A 131 -6.36 -6.47 24.93
N ILE A 132 -6.21 -6.41 23.61
CA ILE A 132 -5.05 -5.76 22.97
C ILE A 132 -5.22 -4.25 23.05
N GLU A 133 -4.16 -3.54 23.43
CA GLU A 133 -4.17 -2.08 23.45
C GLU A 133 -3.94 -1.53 22.04
N ILE A 134 -4.93 -0.81 21.51
CA ILE A 134 -4.87 -0.20 20.18
C ILE A 134 -4.96 1.31 20.32
N TYR A 135 -3.97 2.00 19.75
CA TYR A 135 -3.85 3.45 19.79
C TYR A 135 -4.02 4.02 18.37
N PRO A 136 -5.27 4.19 17.89
CA PRO A 136 -5.52 4.97 16.68
C PRO A 136 -5.21 6.45 16.93
N GLY A 137 -4.76 7.13 15.90
CA GLY A 137 -4.27 8.51 15.98
C GLY A 137 -2.83 8.62 16.49
N PHE A 138 -2.11 7.51 16.68
CA PHE A 138 -0.72 7.52 17.14
C PHE A 138 0.18 6.83 16.11
N ALA A 139 1.03 7.60 15.45
CA ALA A 139 2.00 7.07 14.49
C ALA A 139 3.28 6.59 15.20
N GLY A 140 3.91 5.53 14.70
CA GLY A 140 5.33 5.31 14.96
C GLY A 140 6.13 6.27 14.10
N ALA A 141 6.80 7.25 14.70
CA ALA A 141 7.49 8.35 14.01
C ALA A 141 9.01 8.22 14.01
N GLU A 142 9.58 7.61 15.05
CA GLU A 142 11.02 7.51 15.25
C GLU A 142 11.40 6.09 15.71
N LEU A 143 12.50 5.55 15.20
CA LEU A 143 13.07 4.29 15.66
C LEU A 143 13.93 4.51 16.91
N LEU A 144 13.68 3.72 17.96
CA LEU A 144 14.49 3.71 19.17
C LEU A 144 15.42 2.49 19.16
N PHE A 145 16.67 2.68 19.59
CA PHE A 145 17.68 1.63 19.62
C PHE A 145 18.28 1.47 21.02
N ASN A 146 18.61 0.24 21.37
CA ASN A 146 19.44 -0.08 22.52
C ASN A 146 20.91 0.26 22.22
N GLU A 147 21.75 0.27 23.26
CA GLU A 147 23.20 0.53 23.13
C GLU A 147 23.92 -0.50 22.24
N ASP A 148 23.41 -1.74 22.19
CA ASP A 148 23.93 -2.82 21.33
C ASP A 148 23.51 -2.68 19.84
N GLY A 149 22.70 -1.67 19.53
CA GLY A 149 22.19 -1.40 18.19
C GLY A 149 20.91 -2.16 17.82
N SER A 150 20.36 -2.99 18.69
CA SER A 150 19.06 -3.63 18.51
C SER A 150 17.91 -2.64 18.64
N VAL A 151 16.77 -2.92 18.00
CA VAL A 151 15.57 -2.09 18.12
C VAL A 151 15.02 -2.22 19.53
N LYS A 152 14.85 -1.06 20.18
CA LYS A 152 14.25 -0.91 21.50
C LYS A 152 12.74 -0.67 21.43
N GLY A 153 12.26 -0.10 20.33
CA GLY A 153 10.89 0.37 20.21
C GLY A 153 10.73 1.48 19.20
N VAL A 154 9.68 2.29 19.39
CA VAL A 154 9.41 3.49 18.58
C VAL A 154 8.95 4.66 19.45
N ALA A 155 9.07 5.88 18.95
CA ALA A 155 8.42 7.04 19.56
C ALA A 155 7.33 7.62 18.64
N THR A 156 6.30 8.23 19.23
CA THR A 156 5.26 8.97 18.50
C THR A 156 5.76 10.31 17.98
N PRO A 157 5.06 10.99 17.05
CA PRO A 157 5.45 12.34 16.65
C PRO A 157 5.46 13.30 17.84
N ASN A 158 6.30 14.31 17.78
CA ASN A 158 6.16 15.47 18.66
C ASN A 158 4.94 16.29 18.21
N ASN A 159 4.22 16.86 19.17
CA ASN A 159 3.10 17.76 18.90
C ASN A 159 3.54 19.20 19.04
N GLY A 160 2.88 20.10 18.31
CA GLY A 160 3.08 21.54 18.46
C GLY A 160 4.40 22.01 17.83
N VAL A 161 4.75 21.46 16.68
CA VAL A 161 5.91 21.91 15.90
C VAL A 161 5.45 22.89 14.82
N ASN A 162 6.08 24.07 14.75
CA ASN A 162 5.78 25.09 13.74
C ASN A 162 6.27 24.65 12.34
N PRO A 163 5.79 25.29 11.26
CA PRO A 163 6.22 25.00 9.90
C PRO A 163 7.73 25.16 9.66
N ASP A 164 8.39 26.02 10.43
CA ASP A 164 9.85 26.25 10.39
C ASP A 164 10.65 25.27 11.28
N GLY A 165 9.98 24.33 11.95
CA GLY A 165 10.57 23.36 12.87
C GLY A 165 10.75 23.88 14.30
N SER A 166 10.43 25.15 14.58
CA SER A 166 10.49 25.68 15.94
C SER A 166 9.34 25.14 16.81
N HIS A 167 9.52 25.13 18.12
CA HIS A 167 8.52 24.61 19.05
C HIS A 167 7.48 25.68 19.39
N LYS A 168 6.18 25.34 19.32
CA LYS A 168 5.09 26.18 19.84
C LYS A 168 5.14 26.19 21.38
N PRO A 169 4.47 27.16 22.05
CA PRO A 169 4.30 27.13 23.51
C PRO A 169 3.60 25.85 24.01
N SER A 170 2.80 25.20 23.15
CA SER A 170 2.12 23.93 23.41
C SER A 170 2.93 22.70 22.96
N PHE A 171 4.25 22.84 22.75
CA PHE A 171 5.08 21.73 22.31
C PHE A 171 5.10 20.60 23.35
N GLU A 172 4.82 19.39 22.91
CA GLU A 172 4.92 18.18 23.70
C GLU A 172 5.77 17.15 22.95
N PRO A 173 6.82 16.61 23.58
CA PRO A 173 7.62 15.58 22.94
C PRO A 173 6.80 14.28 22.83
N GLY A 174 7.01 13.52 21.76
CA GLY A 174 6.33 12.25 21.56
C GLY A 174 6.62 11.23 22.65
N MET A 175 5.70 10.29 22.85
CA MET A 175 5.80 9.19 23.81
C MET A 175 6.70 8.08 23.26
N GLU A 176 7.59 7.52 24.09
CA GLU A 176 8.37 6.34 23.73
C GLU A 176 7.64 5.05 24.10
N LEU A 177 7.52 4.13 23.17
CA LEU A 177 7.02 2.78 23.43
C LEU A 177 8.18 1.80 23.32
N HIS A 178 8.65 1.29 24.45
CA HIS A 178 9.73 0.30 24.54
C HIS A 178 9.14 -1.10 24.48
N ALA A 179 9.81 -2.00 23.76
CA ALA A 179 9.37 -3.38 23.60
C ALA A 179 10.54 -4.36 23.59
N LYS A 180 10.28 -5.60 24.03
CA LYS A 180 11.24 -6.69 23.79
C LYS A 180 11.41 -6.94 22.29
N TYR A 181 10.32 -6.84 21.53
CA TYR A 181 10.28 -6.91 20.08
C TYR A 181 9.30 -5.90 19.48
N THR A 182 9.68 -5.28 18.37
CA THR A 182 8.80 -4.41 17.58
C THR A 182 8.49 -5.02 16.21
N VAL A 183 7.21 -5.06 15.83
CA VAL A 183 6.76 -5.54 14.52
C VAL A 183 6.34 -4.35 13.66
N PHE A 184 6.96 -4.21 12.50
CA PHE A 184 6.71 -3.14 11.54
C PHE A 184 5.76 -3.62 10.44
N ALA A 185 4.59 -3.00 10.40
CA ALA A 185 3.45 -3.37 9.57
C ALA A 185 2.84 -2.15 8.86
N GLU A 186 3.65 -1.16 8.51
CA GLU A 186 3.21 0.15 7.97
C GLU A 186 2.58 0.06 6.57
N GLY A 187 2.71 -1.11 5.94
CA GLY A 187 2.25 -1.39 4.58
C GLY A 187 3.25 -0.92 3.52
N CYS A 188 2.78 -0.77 2.28
CA CYS A 188 3.65 -0.42 1.16
C CYS A 188 4.44 0.87 1.44
N ARG A 189 5.78 0.78 1.35
CA ARG A 189 6.72 1.89 1.57
C ARG A 189 6.52 2.52 2.96
N GLY A 190 6.60 1.69 4.01
CA GLY A 190 6.68 2.13 5.40
C GLY A 190 7.84 3.09 5.62
N GLN A 191 7.66 4.09 6.49
CA GLN A 191 8.72 5.07 6.74
C GLN A 191 9.82 4.49 7.62
N LEU A 192 9.46 3.76 8.67
CA LEU A 192 10.42 3.13 9.57
C LEU A 192 10.94 1.85 8.92
N GLY A 193 10.07 1.14 8.20
CA GLY A 193 10.46 -0.03 7.42
C GLY A 193 11.58 0.25 6.43
N LYS A 194 11.53 1.34 5.65
CA LYS A 194 12.63 1.71 4.73
C LYS A 194 13.93 2.06 5.48
N GLU A 195 13.83 2.70 6.64
CA GLU A 195 15.00 3.06 7.46
C GLU A 195 15.66 1.82 8.05
N LEU A 196 14.86 0.86 8.55
CA LEU A 196 15.33 -0.42 9.05
C LEU A 196 16.00 -1.26 7.96
N MET A 197 15.39 -1.31 6.77
CA MET A 197 15.98 -2.00 5.62
C MET A 197 17.36 -1.45 5.28
N ALA A 198 17.53 -0.12 5.32
CA ALA A 198 18.82 0.51 5.08
C ALA A 198 19.81 0.28 6.24
N LYS A 199 19.38 0.46 7.49
CA LYS A 199 20.25 0.33 8.67
C LYS A 199 20.85 -1.08 8.82
N PHE A 200 20.04 -2.11 8.56
CA PHE A 200 20.42 -3.50 8.76
C PHE A 200 20.77 -4.23 7.44
N ASN A 201 20.85 -3.50 6.31
CA ASN A 201 21.15 -4.05 4.99
C ASN A 201 20.25 -5.25 4.63
N LEU A 202 18.94 -5.12 4.88
CA LEU A 202 18.00 -6.25 4.79
C LEU A 202 17.77 -6.72 3.35
N ASN A 203 18.12 -5.91 2.36
CA ASN A 203 17.82 -6.16 0.96
C ASN A 203 19.03 -6.55 0.10
N ASP A 204 20.22 -6.76 0.69
CA ASP A 204 21.46 -7.04 -0.07
C ASP A 204 21.37 -8.27 -0.99
N ASP A 205 20.59 -9.28 -0.59
CA ASP A 205 20.40 -10.53 -1.33
C ASP A 205 19.08 -10.56 -2.15
N ALA A 206 18.37 -9.43 -2.23
CA ALA A 206 17.09 -9.30 -2.90
C ALA A 206 17.17 -8.40 -4.14
N ASP A 207 16.24 -8.61 -5.07
CA ASP A 207 16.02 -7.65 -6.15
C ASP A 207 15.46 -6.34 -5.57
N VAL A 208 15.60 -5.23 -6.31
CA VAL A 208 14.97 -3.97 -5.90
C VAL A 208 13.45 -4.16 -5.79
N GLN A 209 12.83 -3.51 -4.81
CA GLN A 209 11.37 -3.49 -4.73
C GLN A 209 10.82 -2.65 -5.90
N HIS A 210 9.79 -3.18 -6.54
CA HIS A 210 9.01 -2.47 -7.54
C HIS A 210 7.66 -2.06 -6.97
N TYR A 211 7.08 -1.02 -7.51
CA TYR A 211 5.86 -0.42 -7.01
C TYR A 211 4.91 -0.04 -8.14
N GLY A 212 3.64 0.01 -7.82
CA GLY A 212 2.64 0.69 -8.64
C GLY A 212 1.87 1.69 -7.80
N ILE A 213 1.23 2.65 -8.44
CA ILE A 213 0.21 3.50 -7.82
C ILE A 213 -1.18 2.99 -8.24
N GLY A 214 -2.00 2.62 -7.26
CA GLY A 214 -3.39 2.25 -7.47
C GLY A 214 -4.31 3.40 -7.14
N PHE A 215 -5.20 3.74 -8.07
CA PHE A 215 -6.34 4.63 -7.85
C PHE A 215 -7.58 3.79 -7.58
N LYS A 216 -8.46 4.28 -6.72
CA LYS A 216 -9.75 3.67 -6.46
C LYS A 216 -10.83 4.75 -6.37
N GLU A 217 -11.96 4.47 -7.00
CA GLU A 217 -13.21 5.17 -6.71
C GLU A 217 -14.29 4.16 -6.29
N LEU A 218 -15.25 4.66 -5.52
CA LEU A 218 -16.47 3.95 -5.12
C LEU A 218 -17.66 4.69 -5.72
N TRP A 219 -18.56 3.96 -6.37
CA TRP A 219 -19.69 4.51 -7.12
C TRP A 219 -20.97 3.78 -6.77
N GLU A 220 -22.07 4.53 -6.69
CA GLU A 220 -23.43 4.00 -6.77
C GLU A 220 -23.89 4.14 -8.21
N ILE A 221 -24.41 3.06 -8.81
CA ILE A 221 -24.75 3.01 -10.23
C ILE A 221 -26.22 2.65 -10.46
N ASP A 222 -26.69 2.79 -11.70
CA ASP A 222 -28.01 2.31 -12.10
C ASP A 222 -28.14 0.79 -11.82
N PRO A 223 -29.17 0.34 -11.07
CA PRO A 223 -29.38 -1.08 -10.77
C PRO A 223 -29.46 -1.98 -12.02
N SER A 224 -29.89 -1.45 -13.16
CA SER A 224 -29.96 -2.19 -14.44
C SER A 224 -28.58 -2.48 -15.06
N GLN A 225 -27.54 -1.73 -14.67
CA GLN A 225 -26.15 -1.97 -15.07
C GLN A 225 -25.37 -2.76 -14.02
N HIS A 226 -26.00 -3.11 -12.90
CA HIS A 226 -25.34 -3.75 -11.76
C HIS A 226 -25.45 -5.28 -11.78
N GLU A 227 -24.33 -5.97 -11.56
CA GLU A 227 -24.28 -7.43 -11.41
C GLU A 227 -23.46 -7.85 -10.18
N GLU A 228 -24.10 -7.92 -9.01
CA GLU A 228 -23.44 -8.26 -7.74
C GLU A 228 -22.61 -9.56 -7.83
N GLY A 229 -21.33 -9.46 -7.46
CA GLY A 229 -20.38 -10.59 -7.49
C GLY A 229 -19.58 -10.71 -8.79
N LEU A 230 -19.77 -9.78 -9.74
CA LEU A 230 -18.93 -9.65 -10.92
C LEU A 230 -17.58 -9.03 -10.56
N VAL A 231 -16.51 -9.70 -10.98
CA VAL A 231 -15.13 -9.24 -10.92
C VAL A 231 -14.59 -9.08 -12.33
N LEU A 232 -14.31 -7.85 -12.72
CA LEU A 232 -13.65 -7.53 -13.99
C LEU A 232 -12.23 -7.04 -13.74
N HIS A 233 -11.28 -7.58 -14.50
CA HIS A 233 -9.93 -7.07 -14.62
C HIS A 233 -9.61 -6.79 -16.09
N GLY A 234 -8.67 -5.88 -16.33
CA GLY A 234 -8.06 -5.81 -17.65
C GLY A 234 -6.73 -5.11 -17.72
N SER A 235 -6.17 -5.15 -18.92
CA SER A 235 -4.91 -4.50 -19.30
C SER A 235 -5.08 -3.87 -20.68
N GLY A 236 -4.03 -3.22 -21.18
CA GLY A 236 -4.09 -2.43 -22.41
C GLY A 236 -4.54 -0.99 -22.11
N TRP A 237 -5.33 -0.39 -23.00
CA TRP A 237 -5.72 1.02 -22.90
C TRP A 237 -6.36 1.35 -21.52
N PRO A 238 -6.01 2.49 -20.89
CA PRO A 238 -5.19 3.59 -21.43
C PRO A 238 -3.67 3.39 -21.27
N LEU A 239 -3.22 2.25 -20.72
CA LEU A 239 -1.81 1.94 -20.47
C LEU A 239 -1.07 1.58 -21.77
N THR A 240 -0.83 2.60 -22.58
CA THR A 240 -0.10 2.53 -23.85
C THR A 240 1.28 3.19 -23.71
N ASN A 241 2.10 3.18 -24.77
CA ASN A 241 3.35 3.96 -24.84
C ASN A 241 4.35 3.70 -23.69
N GLY A 242 4.50 2.43 -23.28
CA GLY A 242 5.45 2.04 -22.24
C GLY A 242 4.91 2.12 -20.81
N LEU A 243 3.63 2.40 -20.62
CA LEU A 243 2.94 2.19 -19.35
C LEU A 243 2.60 0.72 -19.16
N SER A 244 2.77 0.21 -17.94
CA SER A 244 2.31 -1.12 -17.53
C SER A 244 1.44 -1.04 -16.28
N GLY A 245 0.61 -2.06 -16.08
CA GLY A 245 -0.36 -2.12 -15.01
C GLY A 245 -1.67 -2.78 -15.45
N GLY A 246 -2.77 -2.37 -14.84
CA GLY A 246 -4.09 -2.89 -15.18
C GLY A 246 -5.22 -2.18 -14.45
N CYS A 247 -6.42 -2.37 -14.96
CA CYS A 247 -7.65 -1.83 -14.39
C CYS A 247 -8.49 -2.92 -13.74
N PHE A 248 -9.40 -2.50 -12.87
CA PHE A 248 -10.37 -3.37 -12.24
C PHE A 248 -11.72 -2.68 -12.06
N MET A 249 -12.79 -3.49 -12.02
CA MET A 249 -14.14 -3.06 -11.68
C MET A 249 -14.88 -4.23 -11.00
N TYR A 250 -15.32 -4.03 -9.76
CA TYR A 250 -15.99 -5.06 -8.97
C TYR A 250 -17.36 -4.57 -8.51
N HIS A 251 -18.37 -5.41 -8.69
CA HIS A 251 -19.75 -5.13 -8.31
C HIS A 251 -20.02 -5.68 -6.91
N LEU A 252 -20.16 -4.78 -5.94
CA LEU A 252 -20.46 -5.08 -4.54
C LEU A 252 -21.97 -5.29 -4.36
N LYS A 253 -22.43 -5.33 -3.11
CA LYS A 253 -23.86 -5.27 -2.80
C LYS A 253 -24.41 -3.84 -3.00
N ASP A 254 -25.73 -3.68 -2.91
CA ASP A 254 -26.40 -2.37 -2.83
C ASP A 254 -26.15 -1.44 -4.04
N ASN A 255 -26.01 -2.02 -5.25
CA ASN A 255 -25.73 -1.30 -6.50
C ASN A 255 -24.42 -0.50 -6.50
N MET A 256 -23.48 -0.93 -5.66
CA MET A 256 -22.18 -0.28 -5.53
C MET A 256 -21.16 -0.94 -6.44
N VAL A 257 -20.35 -0.12 -7.12
CA VAL A 257 -19.19 -0.57 -7.89
C VAL A 257 -17.95 0.10 -7.35
N THR A 258 -16.89 -0.68 -7.17
CA THR A 258 -15.54 -0.13 -7.01
C THR A 258 -14.75 -0.38 -8.26
N LEU A 259 -14.01 0.65 -8.71
CA LEU A 259 -13.13 0.54 -9.87
C LEU A 259 -11.83 1.27 -9.61
N GLY A 260 -10.83 0.94 -10.41
CA GLY A 260 -9.52 1.55 -10.28
C GLY A 260 -8.57 1.22 -11.41
N LEU A 261 -7.46 1.95 -11.43
CA LEU A 261 -6.34 1.75 -12.33
C LEU A 261 -5.07 1.65 -11.51
N ILE A 262 -4.25 0.64 -11.80
CA ILE A 262 -2.91 0.47 -11.28
C ILE A 262 -1.94 0.81 -12.39
N ILE A 263 -0.98 1.69 -12.10
CA ILE A 263 0.12 2.06 -13.01
C ILE A 263 1.44 1.76 -12.32
N ASP A 264 2.31 1.01 -12.98
CA ASP A 264 3.64 0.69 -12.48
C ASP A 264 4.50 1.95 -12.45
N LEU A 265 5.17 2.20 -11.34
CA LEU A 265 5.96 3.41 -11.14
C LEU A 265 7.30 3.38 -11.90
N ASN A 266 7.57 2.35 -12.71
CA ASN A 266 8.73 2.29 -13.59
C ASN A 266 8.57 3.05 -14.91
N TYR A 267 7.43 3.72 -15.15
CA TYR A 267 7.21 4.47 -16.40
C TYR A 267 8.30 5.54 -16.65
N ALA A 268 8.71 5.68 -17.90
CA ALA A 268 9.84 6.53 -18.27
C ALA A 268 9.48 8.00 -18.55
N ASN A 269 8.27 8.26 -19.08
CA ASN A 269 7.88 9.60 -19.52
C ASN A 269 7.44 10.48 -18.32
N PRO A 270 8.12 11.60 -18.04
CA PRO A 270 7.79 12.47 -16.90
C PRO A 270 6.48 13.27 -17.10
N HIS A 271 5.93 13.31 -18.31
CA HIS A 271 4.66 13.97 -18.62
C HIS A 271 3.42 13.10 -18.35
N VAL A 272 3.60 11.82 -17.98
CA VAL A 272 2.50 10.94 -17.57
C VAL A 272 1.91 11.43 -16.26
N SER A 273 0.59 11.64 -16.24
CA SER A 273 -0.14 11.75 -14.97
C SER A 273 -0.98 10.49 -14.75
N PRO A 274 -0.59 9.64 -13.78
CA PRO A 274 -1.35 8.45 -13.44
C PRO A 274 -2.82 8.75 -13.05
N PHE A 275 -3.08 9.91 -12.44
CA PHE A 275 -4.43 10.38 -12.15
C PHE A 275 -5.22 10.62 -13.42
N ASP A 276 -4.66 11.35 -14.39
CA ASP A 276 -5.36 11.68 -15.63
C ASP A 276 -5.57 10.44 -16.52
N GLU A 277 -4.62 9.47 -16.50
CA GLU A 277 -4.85 8.16 -17.13
C GLU A 277 -6.03 7.41 -16.49
N PHE A 278 -6.17 7.45 -15.16
CA PHE A 278 -7.31 6.86 -14.48
C PHE A 278 -8.63 7.57 -14.83
N GLN A 279 -8.63 8.91 -14.90
CA GLN A 279 -9.81 9.66 -15.31
C GLN A 279 -10.18 9.37 -16.79
N LYS A 280 -9.19 9.27 -17.68
CA LYS A 280 -9.34 8.88 -19.08
C LYS A 280 -9.91 7.47 -19.23
N MET A 281 -9.45 6.51 -18.43
CA MET A 281 -9.93 5.13 -18.44
C MET A 281 -11.46 5.04 -18.37
N LYS A 282 -12.08 5.88 -17.53
CA LYS A 282 -13.54 5.86 -17.28
C LYS A 282 -14.39 6.22 -18.49
N HIS A 283 -13.80 6.87 -19.51
CA HIS A 283 -14.46 7.18 -20.78
C HIS A 283 -14.48 6.00 -21.76
N HIS A 284 -13.75 4.91 -21.49
CA HIS A 284 -13.84 3.71 -22.30
C HIS A 284 -15.28 3.14 -22.26
N PRO A 285 -15.86 2.68 -23.39
CA PRO A 285 -17.27 2.25 -23.46
C PRO A 285 -17.71 1.26 -22.39
N GLU A 286 -16.85 0.29 -22.04
CA GLU A 286 -17.15 -0.72 -21.00
C GLU A 286 -17.25 -0.14 -19.58
N PHE A 287 -16.51 0.94 -19.29
CA PHE A 287 -16.59 1.63 -18.00
C PHE A 287 -17.71 2.69 -18.03
N ALA A 288 -17.76 3.50 -19.09
CA ALA A 288 -18.75 4.55 -19.25
C ALA A 288 -20.18 4.00 -19.16
N LYS A 289 -20.46 2.86 -19.80
CA LYS A 289 -21.77 2.19 -19.74
C LYS A 289 -22.24 1.90 -18.31
N VAL A 290 -21.31 1.57 -17.40
CA VAL A 290 -21.63 1.23 -16.01
C VAL A 290 -21.76 2.48 -15.14
N LEU A 291 -20.97 3.52 -15.44
CA LEU A 291 -20.86 4.73 -14.62
C LEU A 291 -21.81 5.86 -15.04
N GLU A 292 -22.32 5.83 -16.27
CA GLU A 292 -23.19 6.88 -16.80
C GLU A 292 -24.48 7.00 -15.96
N GLY A 293 -24.76 8.23 -15.50
CA GLY A 293 -25.86 8.50 -14.56
C GLY A 293 -25.60 8.09 -13.10
N GLY A 294 -24.47 7.43 -12.82
CA GLY A 294 -24.05 7.05 -11.47
C GLY A 294 -23.52 8.21 -10.64
N LYS A 295 -23.32 7.94 -9.35
CA LYS A 295 -22.81 8.89 -8.37
C LYS A 295 -21.48 8.40 -7.80
N ARG A 296 -20.44 9.20 -7.95
CA ARG A 296 -19.14 8.96 -7.29
C ARG A 296 -19.24 9.30 -5.80
N LEU A 297 -18.88 8.35 -4.94
CA LEU A 297 -19.04 8.42 -3.50
C LEU A 297 -17.72 8.46 -2.72
N GLY A 298 -16.63 7.94 -3.30
CA GLY A 298 -15.33 7.91 -2.65
C GLY A 298 -14.19 7.95 -3.66
N TYR A 299 -13.05 8.47 -3.22
CA TYR A 299 -11.80 8.50 -3.99
C TYR A 299 -10.62 8.23 -3.07
N GLY A 300 -9.59 7.56 -3.59
CA GLY A 300 -8.28 7.58 -2.99
C GLY A 300 -7.24 6.92 -3.88
N ALA A 301 -5.99 6.98 -3.43
CA ALA A 301 -4.89 6.30 -4.07
C ALA A 301 -3.88 5.78 -3.05
N ARG A 302 -3.22 4.68 -3.38
CA ARG A 302 -2.20 4.05 -2.54
C ARG A 302 -1.17 3.35 -3.40
N ALA A 303 0.11 3.53 -3.07
CA ALA A 303 1.16 2.72 -3.66
C ALA A 303 1.02 1.27 -3.20
N LEU A 304 1.41 0.34 -4.06
CA LEU A 304 1.46 -1.09 -3.78
C LEU A 304 2.83 -1.66 -4.15
N SER A 305 3.37 -2.52 -3.30
CA SER A 305 4.58 -3.28 -3.58
C SER A 305 4.27 -4.34 -4.65
N LYS A 306 5.10 -4.47 -5.67
CA LYS A 306 4.91 -5.35 -6.82
C LYS A 306 6.12 -6.24 -7.13
N GLY A 307 7.24 -6.12 -6.42
CA GLY A 307 8.43 -6.94 -6.63
C GLY A 307 8.26 -8.42 -6.25
N GLY A 308 7.37 -8.71 -5.30
CA GLY A 308 7.02 -10.09 -4.91
C GLY A 308 8.21 -10.86 -4.34
N TRP A 309 8.31 -12.16 -4.66
CA TRP A 309 9.30 -13.05 -4.05
C TRP A 309 10.76 -12.64 -4.26
N ASN A 310 11.12 -12.13 -5.44
CA ASN A 310 12.51 -11.78 -5.75
C ASN A 310 12.97 -10.56 -4.95
N SER A 311 12.07 -9.63 -4.66
CA SER A 311 12.35 -8.40 -3.88
C SER A 311 12.09 -8.57 -2.38
N LEU A 312 11.80 -9.79 -1.92
CA LEU A 312 11.59 -10.07 -0.51
C LEU A 312 12.96 -10.25 0.16
N GLY A 313 13.41 -9.22 0.87
CA GLY A 313 14.63 -9.23 1.68
C GLY A 313 14.52 -10.08 2.95
N LYS A 314 15.44 -9.85 3.89
CA LYS A 314 15.35 -10.35 5.26
C LYS A 314 14.22 -9.62 5.98
N MET A 315 13.39 -10.38 6.69
CA MET A 315 12.20 -9.89 7.38
C MET A 315 12.39 -9.86 8.90
N SER A 316 13.54 -10.28 9.41
CA SER A 316 13.93 -10.19 10.82
C SER A 316 15.26 -9.46 10.99
N PHE A 317 15.41 -8.79 12.13
CA PHE A 317 16.59 -8.03 12.53
C PHE A 317 16.66 -7.98 14.06
N PRO A 318 17.76 -7.51 14.66
CA PRO A 318 17.86 -7.41 16.12
C PRO A 318 16.73 -6.58 16.72
N GLY A 319 15.86 -7.24 17.51
CA GLY A 319 14.74 -6.59 18.22
C GLY A 319 13.48 -6.34 17.39
N GLY A 320 13.38 -6.84 16.16
CA GLY A 320 12.15 -6.64 15.39
C GLY A 320 11.96 -7.45 14.11
N LEU A 321 10.75 -7.33 13.56
CA LEU A 321 10.27 -8.05 12.38
C LEU A 321 9.55 -7.10 11.40
N LEU A 322 9.67 -7.35 10.09
CA LEU A 322 8.89 -6.69 9.04
C LEU A 322 7.81 -7.65 8.52
N VAL A 323 6.57 -7.19 8.44
CA VAL A 323 5.43 -7.99 7.96
C VAL A 323 4.62 -7.26 6.89
N GLY A 324 3.72 -7.99 6.24
CA GLY A 324 2.76 -7.39 5.32
C GLY A 324 3.40 -6.79 4.06
N CYS A 325 2.77 -5.76 3.51
CA CYS A 325 3.29 -5.07 2.33
C CYS A 325 4.52 -4.19 2.65
N ASP A 326 4.84 -4.00 3.94
CA ASP A 326 6.06 -3.32 4.37
C ASP A 326 7.29 -4.16 3.98
N ALA A 327 7.25 -5.46 4.27
CA ALA A 327 8.21 -6.43 3.74
C ALA A 327 8.04 -6.72 2.23
N GLY A 328 6.91 -6.35 1.61
CA GLY A 328 6.64 -6.61 0.19
C GLY A 328 5.97 -7.95 -0.12
N THR A 329 5.10 -8.45 0.77
CA THR A 329 4.45 -9.78 0.63
C THR A 329 3.27 -9.83 -0.35
N LEU A 330 3.09 -8.83 -1.22
CA LEU A 330 1.98 -8.81 -2.20
C LEU A 330 2.23 -9.79 -3.35
N ASN A 331 1.20 -10.55 -3.73
CA ASN A 331 1.21 -11.34 -4.96
C ASN A 331 0.73 -10.48 -6.15
N SER A 332 1.68 -9.99 -6.94
CA SER A 332 1.39 -9.08 -8.06
C SER A 332 0.60 -9.75 -9.19
N ALA A 333 0.79 -11.05 -9.40
CA ALA A 333 0.06 -11.82 -10.42
C ALA A 333 -1.41 -12.04 -10.07
N LYS A 334 -1.75 -12.04 -8.77
CA LYS A 334 -3.14 -12.11 -8.29
C LYS A 334 -3.78 -10.74 -8.08
N ILE A 335 -2.97 -9.68 -8.01
CA ILE A 335 -3.34 -8.35 -7.49
C ILE A 335 -3.90 -8.48 -6.04
N LYS A 336 -3.29 -9.36 -5.24
CA LYS A 336 -3.74 -9.67 -3.87
C LYS A 336 -2.56 -9.70 -2.92
N GLY A 337 -2.64 -8.88 -1.88
CA GLY A 337 -1.65 -8.86 -0.79
C GLY A 337 -2.25 -9.06 0.60
N THR A 338 -3.57 -9.00 0.77
CA THR A 338 -4.21 -9.06 2.09
C THR A 338 -3.99 -10.40 2.78
N HIS A 339 -4.24 -11.51 2.09
CA HIS A 339 -4.13 -12.85 2.66
C HIS A 339 -2.67 -13.22 2.98
N THR A 340 -1.73 -12.87 2.11
CA THR A 340 -0.29 -13.07 2.37
C THR A 340 0.23 -12.16 3.48
N ALA A 341 -0.28 -10.92 3.57
CA ALA A 341 0.04 -10.00 4.65
C ALA A 341 -0.46 -10.50 6.01
N MET A 342 -1.71 -10.93 6.10
CA MET A 342 -2.27 -11.58 7.30
C MET A 342 -1.44 -12.81 7.68
N LYS A 343 -1.11 -13.67 6.71
CA LYS A 343 -0.30 -14.87 6.98
C LYS A 343 1.09 -14.53 7.50
N SER A 344 1.74 -13.50 6.96
CA SER A 344 3.04 -13.05 7.47
C SER A 344 2.96 -12.60 8.94
N GLY A 345 1.88 -11.90 9.30
CA GLY A 345 1.63 -11.50 10.69
C GLY A 345 1.39 -12.70 11.61
N MET A 346 0.61 -13.68 11.18
CA MET A 346 0.38 -14.91 11.96
C MET A 346 1.67 -15.73 12.17
N VAL A 347 2.55 -15.79 11.17
CA VAL A 347 3.84 -16.48 11.29
C VAL A 347 4.80 -15.70 12.21
N ALA A 348 4.77 -14.37 12.16
CA ALA A 348 5.51 -13.51 13.08
C ALA A 348 5.02 -13.73 14.53
N ALA A 349 3.70 -13.74 14.73
CA ALA A 349 3.08 -14.03 16.03
C ALA A 349 3.52 -15.38 16.60
N GLN A 350 3.48 -16.45 15.81
CA GLN A 350 3.97 -17.76 16.26
C GLN A 350 5.46 -17.70 16.65
N THR A 351 6.28 -17.04 15.82
CA THR A 351 7.72 -16.94 16.07
C THR A 351 8.02 -16.16 17.35
N LEU A 352 7.30 -15.06 17.59
CA LEU A 352 7.42 -14.26 18.80
C LEU A 352 6.93 -15.04 20.01
N PHE A 353 5.79 -15.71 19.92
CA PHE A 353 5.23 -16.51 21.00
C PHE A 353 6.20 -17.63 21.41
N ASP A 354 6.73 -18.40 20.46
CA ASP A 354 7.68 -19.48 20.74
C ASP A 354 8.94 -18.96 21.44
N HIS A 355 9.40 -17.76 21.08
CA HIS A 355 10.59 -17.13 21.68
C HIS A 355 10.31 -16.54 23.07
N LEU A 356 9.22 -15.80 23.21
CA LEU A 356 8.87 -15.09 24.46
C LEU A 356 8.36 -16.04 25.54
N SER A 357 7.74 -17.17 25.17
CA SER A 357 7.21 -18.15 26.13
C SER A 357 8.30 -18.98 26.82
N THR A 358 9.53 -18.92 26.35
CA THR A 358 10.68 -19.62 26.95
C THR A 358 11.68 -18.65 27.59
N ASP A 359 11.22 -17.48 28.04
CA ASP A 359 12.04 -16.38 28.57
C ASP A 359 13.18 -15.97 27.62
N GLY A 360 12.92 -16.01 26.30
CA GLY A 360 13.91 -15.65 25.30
C GLY A 360 14.38 -14.21 25.45
N ALA A 361 15.70 -13.98 25.34
CA ALA A 361 16.28 -12.65 25.46
C ALA A 361 15.70 -11.66 24.44
N ALA A 362 15.48 -10.42 24.87
CA ALA A 362 15.08 -9.31 24.00
C ALA A 362 16.20 -8.95 23.01
N GLY A 363 15.86 -8.26 21.93
CA GLY A 363 16.85 -7.69 21.01
C GLY A 363 17.56 -8.68 20.07
N LEU A 364 17.31 -9.99 20.17
CA LEU A 364 17.89 -10.98 19.26
C LEU A 364 17.30 -10.89 17.85
N THR A 365 18.00 -11.43 16.86
CA THR A 365 17.46 -11.62 15.50
C THR A 365 16.74 -12.96 15.41
N LEU A 366 15.42 -12.94 15.21
CA LEU A 366 14.60 -14.15 15.07
C LEU A 366 14.59 -14.67 13.63
N SER A 367 15.77 -15.05 13.11
CA SER A 367 15.97 -15.52 11.72
C SER A 367 15.11 -16.73 11.30
N GLN A 368 14.58 -17.49 12.26
CA GLN A 368 13.61 -18.55 12.00
C GLN A 368 12.31 -18.03 11.37
N PHE A 369 11.95 -16.75 11.62
CA PHE A 369 10.79 -16.11 10.99
C PHE A 369 10.89 -16.12 9.46
N ASP A 370 12.04 -15.74 8.90
CA ASP A 370 12.30 -15.73 7.46
C ASP A 370 12.07 -17.11 6.84
N THR A 371 12.61 -18.14 7.50
CA THR A 371 12.49 -19.53 7.03
C THR A 371 11.05 -20.02 7.13
N ALA A 372 10.36 -19.70 8.22
CA ALA A 372 8.96 -20.09 8.45
C ALA A 372 8.01 -19.43 7.45
N PHE A 373 8.17 -18.13 7.19
CA PHE A 373 7.34 -17.42 6.21
C PHE A 373 7.57 -17.97 4.80
N ARG A 374 8.84 -18.12 4.39
CA ARG A 374 9.20 -18.66 3.06
C ARG A 374 8.70 -20.09 2.85
N SER A 375 8.63 -20.89 3.91
CA SER A 375 8.11 -22.27 3.89
C SER A 375 6.59 -22.37 3.98
N SER A 376 5.92 -21.31 4.42
CA SER A 376 4.45 -21.22 4.51
C SER A 376 3.78 -21.29 3.14
N TRP A 377 2.46 -21.44 3.12
CA TRP A 377 1.72 -21.38 1.87
C TRP A 377 1.82 -20.02 1.18
N ALA A 378 1.96 -18.92 1.94
CA ALA A 378 2.10 -17.58 1.38
C ALA A 378 3.45 -17.42 0.68
N GLY A 379 4.54 -17.88 1.30
CA GLY A 379 5.86 -17.90 0.68
C GLY A 379 5.89 -18.76 -0.59
N LYS A 380 5.31 -19.97 -0.54
CA LYS A 380 5.18 -20.84 -1.72
C LYS A 380 4.34 -20.21 -2.83
N GLU A 381 3.29 -19.48 -2.49
CA GLU A 381 2.47 -18.76 -3.45
C GLU A 381 3.29 -17.65 -4.15
N LEU A 382 3.97 -16.79 -3.39
CA LEU A 382 4.82 -15.73 -3.95
C LEU A 382 5.93 -16.30 -4.86
N LYS A 383 6.54 -17.42 -4.45
CA LYS A 383 7.60 -18.09 -5.23
C LYS A 383 7.11 -18.61 -6.59
N LYS A 384 5.84 -19.03 -6.69
CA LYS A 384 5.24 -19.53 -7.93
C LYS A 384 5.04 -18.44 -8.98
N THR A 385 4.98 -17.18 -8.57
CA THR A 385 4.74 -16.03 -9.46
C THR A 385 5.93 -15.06 -9.46
N ARG A 386 7.10 -15.52 -9.04
CA ARG A 386 8.29 -14.70 -8.78
C ARG A 386 8.78 -13.94 -10.00
N SER A 387 8.54 -14.45 -11.21
CA SER A 387 9.00 -13.81 -12.44
C SER A 387 7.95 -12.91 -13.07
N PHE A 388 6.72 -12.82 -12.52
CA PHE A 388 5.61 -12.10 -13.14
C PHE A 388 5.91 -10.63 -13.40
N SER A 389 6.21 -9.84 -12.36
CA SER A 389 6.50 -8.41 -12.53
C SER A 389 7.76 -8.16 -13.35
N PRO A 390 8.91 -8.83 -13.08
CA PRO A 390 10.11 -8.68 -13.92
C PRO A 390 9.87 -9.03 -15.40
N ALA A 391 9.06 -10.05 -15.70
CA ALA A 391 8.74 -10.41 -17.08
C ALA A 391 7.86 -9.35 -17.76
N LEU A 392 6.88 -8.78 -17.04
CA LEU A 392 6.07 -7.67 -17.55
C LEU A 392 6.93 -6.44 -17.86
N HIS A 393 7.86 -6.08 -16.97
CA HIS A 393 8.72 -4.91 -17.17
C HIS A 393 9.66 -5.10 -18.37
N LYS A 394 10.25 -6.29 -18.53
CA LYS A 394 11.24 -6.55 -19.58
C LYS A 394 10.65 -6.84 -20.94
N PHE A 395 9.49 -7.49 -20.99
CA PHE A 395 8.92 -8.02 -22.22
C PHE A 395 7.55 -7.41 -22.57
N GLY A 396 7.04 -6.50 -21.75
CA GLY A 396 5.74 -5.86 -21.92
C GLY A 396 4.56 -6.79 -21.59
N ALA A 397 3.34 -6.26 -21.70
CA ALA A 397 2.12 -6.95 -21.26
C ALA A 397 1.90 -8.32 -21.95
N TRP A 398 2.13 -8.41 -23.26
CA TRP A 398 1.86 -9.62 -24.04
C TRP A 398 2.87 -10.74 -23.78
N LEU A 399 4.16 -10.50 -24.03
CA LEU A 399 5.19 -11.52 -23.85
C LEU A 399 5.44 -11.80 -22.36
N GLY A 400 5.44 -10.76 -21.53
CA GLY A 400 5.56 -10.91 -20.08
C GLY A 400 4.37 -11.63 -19.46
N GLY A 401 3.14 -11.32 -19.89
CA GLY A 401 1.93 -12.02 -19.48
C GLY A 401 1.93 -13.50 -19.89
N THR A 402 2.36 -13.79 -21.12
CA THR A 402 2.52 -15.18 -21.62
C THR A 402 3.56 -15.93 -20.79
N TYR A 403 4.68 -15.29 -20.47
CA TYR A 403 5.70 -15.87 -19.60
C TYR A 403 5.13 -16.21 -18.22
N GLY A 404 4.42 -15.27 -17.60
CA GLY A 404 3.79 -15.47 -16.30
C GLY A 404 2.75 -16.59 -16.30
N TYR A 405 1.97 -16.73 -17.38
CA TYR A 405 1.03 -17.84 -17.56
C TYR A 405 1.76 -19.20 -17.60
N ILE A 406 2.81 -19.30 -18.41
CA ILE A 406 3.62 -20.53 -18.52
C ILE A 406 4.30 -20.86 -17.18
N GLU A 407 4.85 -19.86 -16.47
CA GLU A 407 5.47 -20.05 -15.15
C GLU A 407 4.49 -20.67 -14.15
N GLN A 408 3.25 -20.18 -14.12
CA GLN A 408 2.22 -20.66 -13.19
C GLN A 408 1.81 -22.10 -13.49
N ILE A 409 1.71 -22.49 -14.77
CA ILE A 409 1.36 -23.87 -15.16
C ILE A 409 2.53 -24.82 -14.87
N LEU A 410 3.75 -24.41 -15.21
CA LEU A 410 4.94 -25.25 -15.08
C LEU A 410 5.56 -25.18 -13.67
N GLY A 411 4.93 -24.52 -12.70
CA GLY A 411 5.30 -24.61 -11.28
C GLY A 411 6.76 -24.25 -10.96
N GLY A 412 7.40 -23.40 -11.77
CA GLY A 412 8.78 -22.96 -11.56
C GLY A 412 9.86 -23.73 -12.34
N PHE A 413 9.52 -24.60 -13.30
CA PHE A 413 10.50 -25.18 -14.24
C PHE A 413 11.11 -24.15 -15.20
N VAL A 414 10.47 -22.99 -15.39
CA VAL A 414 11.03 -21.89 -16.18
C VAL A 414 12.10 -21.11 -15.39
N PRO A 415 13.11 -20.54 -16.08
CA PRO A 415 14.15 -19.72 -15.44
C PRO A 415 13.56 -18.60 -14.57
N THR A 416 14.28 -18.12 -13.55
CA THR A 416 13.80 -16.95 -12.80
C THR A 416 14.17 -15.68 -13.55
N ILE A 417 13.20 -14.82 -13.84
CA ILE A 417 13.46 -13.47 -14.38
C ILE A 417 13.64 -12.51 -13.20
N ARG A 418 14.73 -11.74 -13.22
CA ARG A 418 15.14 -10.79 -12.19
C ARG A 418 15.05 -9.36 -12.72
N ASP A 419 14.71 -8.38 -11.90
CA ASP A 419 14.73 -6.95 -12.27
C ASP A 419 15.33 -6.12 -11.14
N ASN A 420 16.44 -5.45 -11.42
CA ASN A 420 17.25 -4.73 -10.44
C ASN A 420 17.28 -3.22 -10.69
N LYS A 421 16.42 -2.71 -11.59
CA LYS A 421 16.35 -1.28 -11.91
C LYS A 421 15.25 -0.62 -11.10
N ALA A 422 15.62 0.17 -10.10
CA ALA A 422 14.64 0.84 -9.24
C ALA A 422 13.74 1.78 -10.05
N ASP A 423 12.46 1.84 -9.72
CA ASP A 423 11.42 2.53 -10.49
C ASP A 423 11.72 4.03 -10.76
N HIS A 424 12.25 4.76 -9.77
CA HIS A 424 12.60 6.18 -9.95
C HIS A 424 13.72 6.39 -10.98
N THR A 425 14.67 5.45 -11.09
CA THR A 425 15.84 5.58 -11.99
C THR A 425 15.48 5.44 -13.47
N GLN A 426 14.25 5.02 -13.77
CA GLN A 426 13.82 4.73 -15.14
C GLN A 426 13.24 5.97 -15.86
N MET A 427 13.05 7.09 -15.14
CA MET A 427 12.53 8.32 -15.71
C MET A 427 13.55 8.95 -16.66
N LYS A 428 13.11 9.26 -17.89
CA LYS A 428 13.90 10.00 -18.88
C LYS A 428 13.73 11.50 -18.71
N LYS A 429 14.64 12.27 -19.29
CA LYS A 429 14.53 13.73 -19.36
C LYS A 429 13.27 14.12 -20.15
N ALA A 430 12.64 15.22 -19.76
CA ALA A 430 11.44 15.75 -20.43
C ALA A 430 11.70 16.04 -21.91
N SER A 431 12.90 16.52 -22.26
CA SER A 431 13.30 16.78 -23.65
C SER A 431 13.35 15.55 -24.55
N GLU A 432 13.36 14.34 -23.97
CA GLU A 432 13.39 13.06 -24.71
C GLU A 432 12.01 12.40 -24.81
N CYS A 433 10.98 13.03 -24.24
CA CYS A 433 9.66 12.45 -24.08
C CYS A 433 8.58 13.31 -24.73
N GLU A 434 7.52 12.66 -25.19
CA GLU A 434 6.35 13.35 -25.72
C GLU A 434 5.53 13.96 -24.58
N LYS A 435 5.15 15.23 -24.73
CA LYS A 435 4.17 15.88 -23.85
C LYS A 435 2.79 15.28 -24.10
N ILE A 436 2.08 14.94 -23.04
CA ILE A 436 0.76 14.33 -23.13
C ILE A 436 -0.29 15.42 -22.82
N ASP A 437 -1.22 15.62 -23.75
CA ASP A 437 -2.38 16.49 -23.55
C ASP A 437 -3.56 15.64 -23.06
N TYR A 438 -3.92 15.81 -21.79
CA TYR A 438 -5.03 15.09 -21.18
C TYR A 438 -6.34 15.87 -21.34
N PRO A 439 -7.46 15.21 -21.72
CA PRO A 439 -8.75 15.87 -21.80
C PRO A 439 -9.16 16.49 -20.46
N LYS A 440 -9.82 17.65 -20.52
CA LYS A 440 -10.42 18.26 -19.33
C LYS A 440 -11.51 17.34 -18.74
N PRO A 441 -11.66 17.30 -17.41
CA PRO A 441 -12.72 16.52 -16.78
C PRO A 441 -14.10 17.03 -17.18
N ASP A 442 -15.05 16.12 -17.38
CA ASP A 442 -16.43 16.45 -17.78
C ASP A 442 -17.39 16.65 -16.58
N GLY A 443 -16.91 16.37 -15.36
CA GLY A 443 -17.70 16.43 -14.13
C GLY A 443 -18.75 15.33 -14.01
N LYS A 444 -18.72 14.32 -14.88
CA LYS A 444 -19.68 13.22 -14.93
C LYS A 444 -18.98 11.86 -14.82
N LEU A 445 -18.07 11.56 -15.74
CA LEU A 445 -17.24 10.36 -15.73
C LEU A 445 -15.83 10.68 -15.21
N SER A 446 -15.30 11.85 -15.57
CA SER A 446 -13.98 12.33 -15.15
C SER A 446 -14.07 13.61 -14.30
N PHE A 447 -13.15 13.73 -13.34
CA PHE A 447 -13.14 14.79 -12.33
C PHE A 447 -11.73 15.33 -12.11
N ASP A 448 -11.63 16.55 -11.61
CA ASP A 448 -10.36 17.18 -11.23
C ASP A 448 -9.80 16.62 -9.91
N LYS A 449 -8.51 16.87 -9.64
CA LYS A 449 -7.83 16.43 -8.42
C LYS A 449 -8.48 17.04 -7.15
N PRO A 450 -8.73 18.35 -7.03
CA PRO A 450 -9.38 18.92 -5.84
C PRO A 450 -10.71 18.27 -5.47
N SER A 451 -11.64 18.11 -6.42
CA SER A 451 -12.94 17.46 -6.15
C SER A 451 -12.80 15.98 -5.80
N SER A 452 -11.73 15.33 -6.27
CA SER A 452 -11.39 13.95 -5.90
C SER A 452 -10.80 13.87 -4.50
N VAL A 453 -9.85 14.74 -4.15
CA VAL A 453 -9.26 14.82 -2.81
C VAL A 453 -10.33 15.09 -1.76
N PHE A 454 -11.32 15.92 -2.06
CA PHE A 454 -12.47 16.13 -1.18
C PHE A 454 -13.17 14.79 -0.80
N LEU A 455 -13.37 13.89 -1.76
CA LEU A 455 -13.98 12.56 -1.52
C LEU A 455 -13.07 11.54 -0.84
N SER A 456 -11.81 11.90 -0.55
CA SER A 456 -10.94 11.11 0.35
C SER A 456 -11.13 11.46 1.82
N ASN A 457 -11.88 12.53 2.11
CA ASN A 457 -12.03 13.13 3.45
C ASN A 457 -10.67 13.35 4.14
N THR A 458 -9.64 13.71 3.37
CA THR A 458 -8.31 13.94 3.93
C THR A 458 -8.27 15.25 4.71
N TYR A 459 -7.60 15.22 5.85
CA TYR A 459 -7.45 16.39 6.71
C TYR A 459 -6.08 16.37 7.40
N HIS A 460 -5.46 17.54 7.50
CA HIS A 460 -4.30 17.79 8.35
C HIS A 460 -4.50 19.13 9.02
N GLU A 461 -3.98 19.28 10.24
CA GLU A 461 -3.95 20.59 10.88
C GLU A 461 -3.10 21.57 10.06
N GLU A 462 -3.53 22.83 9.98
CA GLU A 462 -2.78 23.89 9.31
C GLU A 462 -1.73 24.50 10.26
N GLY A 463 -0.66 25.05 9.72
CA GLY A 463 0.37 25.70 10.55
C GLY A 463 1.15 24.73 11.45
N ILE A 464 1.23 23.46 11.06
CA ILE A 464 2.15 22.46 11.65
C ILE A 464 3.32 22.20 10.68
N PHE A 465 4.34 21.50 11.17
CA PHE A 465 5.44 21.03 10.35
C PHE A 465 4.96 20.14 9.18
N CYS A 466 5.44 20.43 7.97
CA CYS A 466 5.07 19.66 6.78
C CYS A 466 5.79 18.31 6.78
N HIS A 467 5.01 17.23 6.77
CA HIS A 467 5.51 15.85 6.78
C HIS A 467 6.12 15.38 5.44
N LEU A 468 6.14 16.26 4.43
CA LEU A 468 6.78 16.03 3.14
C LEU A 468 8.03 16.89 3.07
N THR A 469 9.14 16.33 3.52
CA THR A 469 10.40 17.05 3.62
C THR A 469 11.26 16.83 2.38
N LEU A 470 12.23 17.72 2.18
CA LEU A 470 13.22 17.62 1.10
C LEU A 470 14.59 17.44 1.74
N LYS A 471 15.42 16.54 1.19
CA LYS A 471 16.83 16.44 1.59
C LYS A 471 17.61 17.68 1.15
N ASP A 472 17.26 18.22 -0.01
CA ASP A 472 17.82 19.42 -0.61
C ASP A 472 16.69 20.26 -1.25
N THR A 473 16.57 21.51 -0.82
CA THR A 473 15.52 22.43 -1.27
C THR A 473 15.78 23.02 -2.67
N SER A 474 16.98 22.89 -3.23
CA SER A 474 17.28 23.40 -4.58
C SER A 474 16.84 22.44 -5.70
N VAL A 475 16.89 21.13 -5.41
CA VAL A 475 16.63 20.04 -6.36
C VAL A 475 15.28 20.15 -7.11
N PRO A 476 14.14 20.52 -6.48
CA PRO A 476 12.88 20.65 -7.20
C PRO A 476 12.94 21.60 -8.40
N ILE A 477 13.75 22.65 -8.32
CA ILE A 477 13.88 23.65 -9.38
C ILE A 477 15.08 23.33 -10.27
N GLU A 478 16.26 23.13 -9.67
CA GLU A 478 17.51 22.97 -10.40
C GLU A 478 17.60 21.65 -11.16
N VAL A 479 16.87 20.62 -10.73
CA VAL A 479 16.87 19.29 -11.35
C VAL A 479 15.48 18.88 -11.81
N ASN A 480 14.49 18.81 -10.92
CA ASN A 480 13.19 18.24 -11.26
C ASN A 480 12.46 19.06 -12.31
N LEU A 481 12.33 20.38 -12.12
CA LEU A 481 11.75 21.28 -13.11
C LEU A 481 12.64 21.35 -14.37
N ALA A 482 13.94 21.58 -14.21
CA ALA A 482 14.86 21.80 -15.32
C ALA A 482 15.03 20.59 -16.25
N GLU A 483 15.13 19.36 -15.72
CA GLU A 483 15.40 18.16 -16.51
C GLU A 483 14.17 17.30 -16.76
N TYR A 484 13.22 17.29 -15.82
CA TYR A 484 12.07 16.37 -15.83
C TYR A 484 10.72 17.09 -15.92
N ASP A 485 10.70 18.42 -16.03
CA ASP A 485 9.46 19.22 -16.09
C ASP A 485 8.54 18.98 -14.88
N ALA A 486 9.14 18.94 -13.68
CA ALA A 486 8.49 18.83 -12.36
C ALA A 486 7.45 17.70 -12.29
N PRO A 487 7.88 16.42 -12.43
CA PRO A 487 6.99 15.27 -12.47
C PRO A 487 6.14 15.10 -11.19
N GLU A 488 6.56 15.68 -10.07
CA GLU A 488 5.82 15.75 -8.80
C GLU A 488 4.41 16.35 -8.93
N GLN A 489 4.21 17.26 -9.88
CA GLN A 489 2.90 17.85 -10.18
C GLN A 489 1.94 16.81 -10.82
N ARG A 490 2.48 15.74 -11.40
CA ARG A 490 1.73 14.75 -12.19
C ARG A 490 1.57 13.41 -11.49
N TYR A 491 2.65 12.86 -10.92
CA TYR A 491 2.59 11.57 -10.23
C TYR A 491 1.86 11.65 -8.89
N CYS A 492 1.75 12.84 -8.31
CA CYS A 492 1.01 13.04 -7.07
C CYS A 492 -0.50 12.94 -7.35
N PRO A 493 -1.20 11.99 -6.69
CA PRO A 493 -2.63 11.78 -6.91
C PRO A 493 -3.52 12.84 -6.24
N ALA A 494 -2.93 13.81 -5.54
CA ALA A 494 -3.65 14.74 -4.67
C ALA A 494 -3.29 16.22 -4.88
N GLY A 495 -2.47 16.54 -5.90
CA GLY A 495 -2.11 17.94 -6.18
C GLY A 495 -1.37 18.62 -5.03
N VAL A 496 -0.49 17.88 -4.35
CA VAL A 496 0.29 18.40 -3.22
C VAL A 496 1.43 19.31 -3.69
N TYR A 497 2.03 19.00 -4.82
CA TYR A 497 3.21 19.71 -5.34
C TYR A 497 2.79 20.60 -6.50
N GLU A 498 3.19 21.87 -6.44
CA GLU A 498 2.92 22.88 -7.45
C GLU A 498 4.15 23.76 -7.64
N ILE A 499 4.50 24.09 -8.87
CA ILE A 499 5.51 25.11 -9.14
C ILE A 499 4.81 26.46 -9.30
N VAL A 500 5.17 27.41 -8.44
CA VAL A 500 4.66 28.78 -8.45
C VAL A 500 5.76 29.75 -8.88
N GLY A 501 5.39 30.94 -9.34
CA GLY A 501 6.38 31.98 -9.67
C GLY A 501 7.07 31.83 -11.04
N GLU A 502 6.66 30.85 -11.86
CA GLU A 502 7.28 30.60 -13.18
C GLU A 502 7.11 31.79 -14.12
N ALA A 503 5.92 32.40 -14.16
CA ALA A 503 5.61 33.54 -15.03
C ALA A 503 6.45 34.78 -14.68
N GLU A 504 6.84 34.91 -13.41
CA GLU A 504 7.70 35.97 -12.88
C GLU A 504 9.21 35.65 -12.99
N GLY A 505 9.57 34.49 -13.56
CA GLY A 505 10.95 34.03 -13.68
C GLY A 505 11.60 33.64 -12.34
N LYS A 506 10.79 33.34 -11.32
CA LYS A 506 11.23 32.92 -9.98
C LYS A 506 10.51 31.63 -9.55
N PRO A 507 10.72 30.52 -10.28
CA PRO A 507 10.04 29.27 -9.98
C PRO A 507 10.42 28.77 -8.57
N ALA A 508 9.42 28.35 -7.82
CA ALA A 508 9.58 27.75 -6.49
C ALA A 508 8.58 26.62 -6.30
N LEU A 509 8.99 25.56 -5.60
CA LEU A 509 8.09 24.47 -5.23
C LEU A 509 7.24 24.89 -4.03
N GLN A 510 5.93 24.86 -4.20
CA GLN A 510 4.96 24.93 -3.11
C GLN A 510 4.48 23.52 -2.75
N ILE A 511 4.54 23.17 -1.45
CA ILE A 511 4.10 21.88 -0.93
C ILE A 511 2.82 22.10 -0.10
N ASN A 512 1.68 21.74 -0.68
CA ASN A 512 0.35 21.75 -0.07
C ASN A 512 0.12 20.45 0.71
N GLY A 513 0.90 20.25 1.78
CA GLY A 513 0.91 19.02 2.58
C GLY A 513 -0.45 18.59 3.16
N GLN A 514 -1.38 19.53 3.35
CA GLN A 514 -2.73 19.28 3.83
C GLN A 514 -3.56 18.39 2.89
N ASN A 515 -3.24 18.37 1.60
CA ASN A 515 -3.93 17.53 0.61
C ASN A 515 -3.41 16.08 0.60
N CYS A 516 -2.34 15.77 1.31
CA CYS A 516 -1.66 14.48 1.19
C CYS A 516 -2.57 13.32 1.60
N ILE A 517 -2.81 12.36 0.70
CA ILE A 517 -3.59 11.14 1.01
C ILE A 517 -2.70 9.96 1.42
N HIS A 518 -1.45 10.25 1.81
CA HIS A 518 -0.46 9.30 2.31
C HIS A 518 -0.17 8.15 1.35
N CYS A 519 -0.30 8.34 0.03
CA CYS A 519 -0.15 7.26 -0.95
C CYS A 519 1.28 6.69 -1.03
N LYS A 520 2.29 7.44 -0.57
CA LYS A 520 3.74 7.18 -0.65
C LYS A 520 4.39 7.30 -2.04
N THR A 521 3.63 7.66 -3.09
CA THR A 521 4.16 7.72 -4.47
C THR A 521 5.33 8.68 -4.65
N CYS A 522 5.29 9.86 -4.02
CA CYS A 522 6.35 10.87 -4.15
C CYS A 522 7.71 10.36 -3.65
N ASP A 523 7.73 9.69 -2.50
CA ASP A 523 8.91 9.05 -1.92
C ASP A 523 9.45 7.92 -2.82
N ILE A 524 8.58 7.29 -3.62
CA ILE A 524 8.95 6.19 -4.53
C ILE A 524 9.43 6.70 -5.89
N LYS A 525 8.75 7.68 -6.48
CA LYS A 525 8.84 8.05 -7.90
C LYS A 525 9.70 9.28 -8.19
N ASP A 526 10.02 10.08 -7.19
CA ASP A 526 10.97 11.19 -7.36
C ASP A 526 12.30 10.67 -7.95
N PRO A 527 12.71 11.13 -9.15
CA PRO A 527 13.90 10.65 -9.84
C PRO A 527 15.19 10.83 -9.03
N THR A 528 15.20 11.76 -8.08
CA THR A 528 16.36 12.05 -7.23
C THR A 528 16.23 11.47 -5.81
N GLN A 529 15.08 10.88 -5.46
CA GLN A 529 14.76 10.46 -4.09
C GLN A 529 15.01 11.56 -3.04
N ASN A 530 14.73 12.81 -3.40
CA ASN A 530 14.88 14.00 -2.57
C ASN A 530 13.69 14.17 -1.63
N ILE A 531 12.46 13.87 -2.09
CA ILE A 531 11.26 13.90 -1.26
C ILE A 531 11.30 12.76 -0.25
N VAL A 532 11.17 13.10 1.02
CA VAL A 532 11.04 12.15 2.12
C VAL A 532 9.65 12.30 2.73
N TRP A 533 8.87 11.23 2.65
CA TRP A 533 7.62 11.14 3.40
C TRP A 533 7.94 10.72 4.83
N ILE A 534 7.54 11.55 5.79
CA ILE A 534 7.47 11.18 7.22
C ILE A 534 6.00 11.19 7.69
N SER A 535 5.73 10.58 8.84
CA SER A 535 4.41 10.60 9.44
C SER A 535 4.11 12.03 9.94
N PRO A 536 2.96 12.62 9.57
CA PRO A 536 2.50 13.84 10.21
C PRO A 536 2.16 13.59 11.69
N GLU A 537 1.82 14.66 12.40
CA GLU A 537 1.11 14.57 13.68
C GLU A 537 -0.08 13.60 13.52
N GLY A 538 -0.29 12.79 14.56
CA GLY A 538 -1.19 11.64 14.50
C GLY A 538 -2.65 12.02 14.23
N GLY A 539 -3.39 11.14 13.56
CA GLY A 539 -4.78 11.40 13.15
C GLY A 539 -4.94 12.15 11.82
N GLY A 540 -3.91 12.86 11.34
CA GLY A 540 -3.92 13.49 10.02
C GLY A 540 -3.80 12.48 8.87
N GLY A 541 -4.41 12.79 7.74
CA GLY A 541 -4.45 11.94 6.55
C GLY A 541 -5.85 11.70 6.00
N PRO A 542 -6.01 10.74 5.06
CA PRO A 542 -7.31 10.39 4.50
C PRO A 542 -8.26 9.83 5.57
N SER A 543 -9.57 10.03 5.39
CA SER A 543 -10.59 9.36 6.19
C SER A 543 -11.48 8.52 5.28
N TYR A 544 -10.91 7.40 4.85
CA TYR A 544 -11.56 6.51 3.90
C TYR A 544 -12.72 5.75 4.53
N SER A 545 -13.89 5.89 3.89
CA SER A 545 -15.12 5.17 4.24
C SER A 545 -15.43 4.13 3.16
N ASN A 546 -15.56 2.86 3.55
CA ASN A 546 -15.84 1.74 2.64
C ASN A 546 -14.82 1.53 1.50
N MET A 547 -13.58 2.03 1.66
CA MET A 547 -12.49 1.82 0.69
C MET A 547 -11.69 0.54 0.94
#